data_AF-A0A1V6KEF2-F1
#
_entry.id   AF-A0A1V6KEF2-F1
#
_cell.length_a   1.000
_cell.length_b   1.000
_cell.length_c   1.000
_cell.angle_alpha   90.00
_cell.angle_beta   90.00
_cell.angle_gamma   90.00
#
_symmetry.space_group_name_H-M   'P 1'
#
loop_
_entity.id
_entity.type
_entity.pdbx_description
1 polymer ?
#
loop_
_entity_poly.entity_id
_entity_poly.type
_entity_poly.pdbx_seq_one_letter_code
_entity_poly.pdbx_strand_id
1 'polypeptide(L)'
;MKFTEAGEVLLDVSMVPQTTGDVDRNTAELIFSVIDTGIGIPADKAQDIFERFTQADASTTRKYGGTGLGLTISKSLVELMGGKIAVDSEEGKGSVFFFTIPFALQTEPLVADSCLEDLMGRRGLIIDDNATNRLIVREMLTGWGATSTSVDNGPSGITALQEAQTSHQPYDFVVLDYQMSAMDGLTTASEIRKDPGLSSTAIIMLSSSYPQTEIMEARKLGIDHFLYKPVKRNDLRDAICSALGKLRMSGPKPAVVTGAPAAQKALKILLVEDNEDNRLLVSTFLKNTPHHLVMAENGAVGVEAFKAGDYDMVFMDVQMPVMDGYTATREIRQWETAEGRPAVPIIALTAHALKEDEQKSFDAGCNGHLTKPIKKTKLLAALAEYTAD
;
A
#
# COMPACT_ATOMS: atom_id res chain seq x y z
N MET A 1 -4.91 -4.56 -14.72
CA MET A 1 -3.79 -5.06 -15.55
C MET A 1 -4.25 -5.11 -17.00
N LYS A 2 -3.38 -4.86 -17.98
CA LYS A 2 -3.82 -4.60 -19.38
C LYS A 2 -4.11 -5.87 -20.19
N PHE A 3 -3.29 -6.91 -20.06
CA PHE A 3 -3.34 -8.13 -20.90
C PHE A 3 -3.82 -9.38 -20.15
N THR A 4 -4.17 -9.21 -18.87
CA THR A 4 -4.70 -10.26 -17.98
C THR A 4 -6.06 -9.77 -17.48
N GLU A 5 -7.13 -10.11 -18.20
CA GLU A 5 -8.51 -9.74 -17.83
C GLU A 5 -9.02 -10.55 -16.63
N ALA A 6 -8.61 -11.81 -16.54
CA ALA A 6 -8.83 -12.71 -15.40
C ALA A 6 -7.54 -13.51 -15.15
N GLY A 7 -7.20 -13.73 -13.88
CA GLY A 7 -5.95 -14.38 -13.47
C GLY A 7 -5.04 -13.45 -12.68
N GLU A 8 -3.73 -13.68 -12.75
CA GLU A 8 -2.77 -13.01 -11.87
C GLU A 8 -1.49 -12.57 -12.57
N VAL A 9 -0.76 -11.68 -11.90
CA VAL A 9 0.59 -11.28 -12.28
C VAL A 9 1.47 -11.37 -11.04
N LEU A 10 2.56 -12.12 -11.16
CA LEU A 10 3.57 -12.32 -10.13
C LEU A 10 4.86 -11.58 -10.52
N LEU A 11 5.44 -10.87 -9.56
CA LEU A 11 6.81 -10.36 -9.65
C LEU A 11 7.70 -11.25 -8.79
N ASP A 12 8.65 -11.93 -9.42
CA ASP A 12 9.68 -12.73 -8.75
C ASP A 12 11.05 -12.09 -8.92
N VAL A 13 11.87 -12.15 -7.87
CA VAL A 13 13.27 -11.69 -7.91
C VAL A 13 14.14 -12.73 -7.23
N SER A 14 15.09 -13.28 -7.97
CA SER A 14 16.04 -14.28 -7.48
C SER A 14 17.46 -14.00 -7.96
N MET A 15 18.44 -14.64 -7.33
CA MET A 15 19.84 -14.53 -7.74
C MET A 15 20.15 -15.61 -8.78
N VAL A 16 20.82 -15.23 -9.88
CA VAL A 16 21.28 -16.18 -10.89
C VAL A 16 22.37 -17.06 -10.27
N PRO A 17 22.26 -18.41 -10.34
CA PRO A 17 23.29 -19.30 -9.81
C PRO A 17 24.63 -19.05 -10.50
N GLN A 18 25.63 -18.59 -9.75
CA GLN A 18 26.97 -18.38 -10.29
C GLN A 18 27.62 -19.74 -10.58
N THR A 19 28.03 -19.95 -11.83
CA THR A 19 28.83 -21.12 -12.21
C THR A 19 30.28 -20.89 -11.76
N THR A 20 30.89 -21.91 -11.17
CA THR A 20 32.26 -21.88 -10.68
C THR A 20 33.25 -21.74 -11.84
N GLY A 21 33.58 -20.50 -12.23
CA GLY A 21 34.54 -20.24 -13.29
C GLY A 21 34.75 -18.77 -13.64
N ASP A 22 33.72 -17.94 -13.51
CA ASP A 22 33.80 -16.49 -13.75
C ASP A 22 33.12 -15.77 -12.62
N VAL A 23 33.88 -15.24 -11.65
CA VAL A 23 33.28 -14.33 -10.67
C VAL A 23 34.30 -13.28 -10.25
N ASP A 24 34.07 -12.05 -10.72
CA ASP A 24 34.42 -10.87 -9.93
C ASP A 24 33.60 -10.96 -8.63
N ARG A 25 34.23 -11.39 -7.54
CA ARG A 25 33.61 -11.77 -6.24
C ARG A 25 32.76 -10.67 -5.59
N ASN A 26 32.72 -9.49 -6.20
CA ASN A 26 32.02 -8.32 -5.72
C ASN A 26 30.74 -8.01 -6.52
N THR A 27 30.30 -8.92 -7.40
CA THR A 27 29.08 -8.74 -8.22
C THR A 27 28.12 -9.92 -8.07
N ALA A 28 26.83 -9.64 -8.03
CA ALA A 28 25.75 -10.61 -8.05
C ALA A 28 24.76 -10.26 -9.16
N GLU A 29 24.40 -11.25 -9.97
CA GLU A 29 23.40 -11.08 -11.02
C GLU A 29 22.03 -11.45 -10.46
N LEU A 30 21.09 -10.50 -10.53
CA LEU A 30 19.70 -10.72 -10.14
C LEU A 30 18.86 -10.92 -11.39
N ILE A 31 17.93 -11.88 -11.34
CA ILE A 31 16.89 -12.05 -12.34
C ILE A 31 15.56 -11.57 -11.77
N PHE A 32 14.89 -10.70 -12.52
CA PHE A 32 13.56 -10.20 -12.23
C PHE A 32 12.61 -10.81 -13.25
N SER A 33 11.51 -11.41 -12.78
CA SER A 33 10.52 -12.05 -13.63
C SER A 33 9.13 -11.48 -13.36
N VAL A 34 8.44 -11.02 -14.40
CA VAL A 34 7.04 -10.62 -14.39
C VAL A 34 6.25 -11.69 -15.14
N ILE A 35 5.52 -12.50 -14.39
CA ILE A 35 4.77 -13.66 -14.87
C ILE A 35 3.30 -13.30 -14.90
N ASP A 36 2.65 -13.37 -16.04
CA ASP A 36 1.21 -13.13 -16.22
C ASP A 36 0.50 -14.38 -16.75
N THR A 37 -0.75 -14.60 -16.32
CA THR A 37 -1.62 -15.67 -16.84
C THR A 37 -2.58 -15.14 -17.91
N GLY A 38 -2.18 -14.09 -18.63
CA GLY A 38 -3.02 -13.40 -19.62
C GLY A 38 -3.05 -14.09 -20.97
N ILE A 39 -3.27 -13.29 -22.03
CA ILE A 39 -3.46 -13.80 -23.39
C ILE A 39 -2.21 -14.45 -24.02
N GLY A 40 -1.03 -14.25 -23.43
CA GLY A 40 0.23 -14.70 -24.01
C GLY A 40 0.59 -14.01 -25.33
N ILE A 41 1.72 -14.42 -25.91
CA ILE A 41 2.33 -13.84 -27.11
C ILE A 41 2.68 -14.95 -28.09
N PRO A 42 2.23 -14.87 -29.35
CA PRO A 42 2.63 -15.79 -30.41
C PRO A 42 4.16 -15.82 -30.62
N ALA A 43 4.72 -17.00 -30.90
CA ALA A 43 6.16 -17.18 -31.05
C ALA A 43 6.79 -16.34 -32.18
N ASP A 44 6.03 -16.07 -33.24
CA ASP A 44 6.43 -15.22 -34.37
C ASP A 44 6.53 -13.73 -33.99
N LYS A 45 5.94 -13.32 -32.86
CA LYS A 45 5.93 -11.92 -32.39
C LYS A 45 6.79 -11.67 -31.18
N ALA A 46 7.21 -12.73 -30.47
CA ALA A 46 7.95 -12.64 -29.22
C ALA A 46 9.29 -11.87 -29.32
N GLN A 47 9.94 -11.88 -30.48
CA GLN A 47 11.18 -11.12 -30.70
C GLN A 47 10.91 -9.64 -30.99
N ASP A 48 9.84 -9.35 -31.73
CA ASP A 48 9.56 -8.01 -32.24
C ASP A 48 8.90 -7.10 -31.19
N ILE A 49 8.34 -7.65 -30.10
CA ILE A 49 7.67 -6.85 -29.05
C ILE A 49 8.59 -5.84 -28.35
N PHE A 50 9.91 -6.01 -28.44
CA PHE A 50 10.88 -5.07 -27.89
C PHE A 50 11.25 -3.94 -28.85
N GLU A 51 10.84 -4.03 -30.12
CA GLU A 51 11.08 -2.99 -31.11
C GLU A 51 10.14 -1.79 -30.94
N ARG A 52 10.60 -0.62 -31.40
CA ARG A 52 9.84 0.62 -31.25
C ARG A 52 8.58 0.57 -32.11
N PHE A 53 7.44 0.92 -31.50
CA PHE A 53 6.14 1.01 -32.16
C PHE A 53 5.57 -0.35 -32.63
N THR A 54 6.19 -1.45 -32.23
CA THR A 54 5.69 -2.78 -32.54
C THR A 54 4.62 -3.20 -31.52
N GLN A 55 3.56 -3.81 -32.01
CA GLN A 55 2.45 -4.33 -31.20
C GLN A 55 2.12 -5.75 -31.64
N ALA A 56 1.83 -6.62 -30.66
CA ALA A 56 1.46 -8.01 -30.96
C ALA A 56 0.10 -8.11 -31.69
N ASP A 57 -0.77 -7.11 -31.57
CA ASP A 57 -2.06 -7.04 -32.25
C ASP A 57 -2.00 -6.03 -33.42
N ALA A 58 -2.04 -6.54 -34.65
CA ALA A 58 -2.08 -5.72 -35.87
C ALA A 58 -3.52 -5.42 -36.33
N SER A 59 -4.55 -5.85 -35.57
CA SER A 59 -5.93 -5.70 -35.97
C SER A 59 -6.44 -4.25 -35.79
N THR A 60 -7.27 -3.80 -36.73
CA THR A 60 -7.89 -2.46 -36.71
C THR A 60 -8.89 -2.26 -35.58
N THR A 61 -9.32 -3.33 -34.92
CA THR A 61 -10.23 -3.36 -33.78
C THR A 61 -9.46 -3.32 -32.47
N ARG A 62 -9.11 -2.10 -32.02
CA ARG A 62 -8.29 -1.86 -30.82
C ARG A 62 -8.96 -2.40 -29.55
N LYS A 63 -8.60 -3.61 -29.12
CA LYS A 63 -8.96 -4.11 -27.78
C LYS A 63 -7.95 -3.67 -26.70
N TYR A 64 -6.66 -3.57 -27.04
CA TYR A 64 -5.58 -3.26 -26.08
C TYR A 64 -4.63 -2.12 -26.57
N GLY A 65 -5.11 -0.87 -26.65
CA GLY A 65 -4.35 0.29 -27.19
C GLY A 65 -3.11 0.73 -26.39
N GLY A 66 -2.13 1.38 -27.04
CA GLY A 66 -0.90 1.95 -26.43
C GLY A 66 0.09 2.51 -27.47
N THR A 67 1.20 3.12 -27.04
CA THR A 67 2.24 3.68 -27.95
C THR A 67 3.24 2.65 -28.46
N GLY A 68 3.27 1.44 -27.88
CA GLY A 68 4.29 0.42 -28.20
C GLY A 68 5.71 0.80 -27.76
N LEU A 69 5.87 1.76 -26.84
CA LEU A 69 7.18 2.23 -26.39
C LEU A 69 7.65 1.61 -25.06
N GLY A 70 6.73 1.04 -24.27
CA GLY A 70 7.04 0.58 -22.91
C GLY A 70 8.15 -0.47 -22.88
N LEU A 71 8.02 -1.55 -23.68
CA LEU A 71 9.02 -2.63 -23.72
C LEU A 71 10.36 -2.16 -24.30
N THR A 72 10.36 -1.25 -25.28
CA THR A 72 11.60 -0.67 -25.81
C THR A 72 12.33 0.17 -24.76
N ILE A 73 11.60 0.96 -23.98
CA ILE A 73 12.17 1.74 -22.87
C ILE A 73 12.74 0.79 -21.81
N SER A 74 11.99 -0.23 -21.41
CA SER A 74 12.46 -1.24 -20.46
C SER A 74 13.73 -1.93 -20.95
N LYS A 75 13.78 -2.34 -22.22
CA LYS A 75 14.99 -2.92 -22.83
C LYS A 75 16.18 -1.96 -22.78
N SER A 76 15.96 -0.69 -23.15
CA SER A 76 17.03 0.31 -23.13
C SER A 76 17.57 0.54 -21.72
N LEU A 77 16.71 0.58 -20.70
CA LEU A 77 17.12 0.74 -19.30
C LEU A 77 17.91 -0.48 -18.81
N VAL A 78 17.43 -1.69 -19.09
CA VAL A 78 18.13 -2.93 -18.73
C VAL A 78 19.50 -3.01 -19.38
N GLU A 79 19.61 -2.69 -20.66
CA GLU A 79 20.89 -2.67 -21.39
C GLU A 79 21.85 -1.60 -20.84
N LEU A 80 21.34 -0.40 -20.49
CA LEU A 80 22.13 0.65 -19.82
C LEU A 80 22.65 0.22 -18.45
N MET A 81 21.94 -0.67 -17.77
CA MET A 81 22.35 -1.27 -16.50
C MET A 81 23.25 -2.51 -16.69
N GLY A 82 23.69 -2.80 -17.92
CA GLY A 82 24.55 -3.95 -18.24
C GLY A 82 23.83 -5.29 -18.23
N GLY A 83 22.50 -5.27 -18.27
CA GLY A 83 21.62 -6.41 -18.19
C GLY A 83 21.12 -6.94 -19.53
N LYS A 84 20.25 -7.96 -19.48
CA LYS A 84 19.54 -8.51 -20.64
C LYS A 84 18.06 -8.67 -20.32
N ILE A 85 17.18 -8.44 -21.29
CA ILE A 85 15.73 -8.67 -21.17
C ILE A 85 15.27 -9.67 -22.22
N ALA A 86 14.33 -10.54 -21.85
CA ALA A 86 13.73 -11.53 -22.71
C ALA A 86 12.29 -11.82 -22.29
N VAL A 87 11.60 -12.60 -23.12
CA VAL A 87 10.24 -13.07 -22.85
C VAL A 87 10.17 -14.56 -23.19
N ASP A 88 9.46 -15.32 -22.36
CA ASP A 88 8.98 -16.67 -22.66
C ASP A 88 7.45 -16.64 -22.59
N SER A 89 6.76 -17.04 -23.64
CA SER A 89 5.31 -16.89 -23.71
C SER A 89 4.67 -17.92 -24.62
N GLU A 90 3.46 -18.34 -24.24
CA GLU A 90 2.63 -19.21 -25.06
C GLU A 90 1.24 -18.59 -25.20
N GLU A 91 0.75 -18.48 -26.43
CA GLU A 91 -0.55 -17.90 -26.73
C GLU A 91 -1.67 -18.64 -25.97
N GLY A 92 -2.48 -17.88 -25.25
CA GLY A 92 -3.58 -18.38 -24.41
C GLY A 92 -3.17 -18.92 -23.04
N LYS A 93 -1.87 -19.00 -22.70
CA LYS A 93 -1.40 -19.46 -21.38
C LYS A 93 -0.73 -18.39 -20.53
N GLY A 94 -0.27 -17.30 -21.14
CA GLY A 94 0.37 -16.18 -20.46
C GLY A 94 1.81 -15.93 -20.91
N SER A 95 2.52 -15.09 -20.16
CA SER A 95 3.88 -14.66 -20.50
C SER A 95 4.75 -14.51 -19.26
N VAL A 96 6.04 -14.76 -19.43
CA VAL A 96 7.10 -14.51 -18.47
C VAL A 96 8.06 -13.53 -19.09
N PHE A 97 7.96 -12.26 -18.71
CA PHE A 97 8.96 -11.26 -19.05
C PHE A 97 10.04 -11.30 -17.99
N PHE A 98 11.29 -11.50 -18.39
CA PHE A 98 12.38 -11.56 -17.42
C PHE A 98 13.57 -10.73 -17.88
N PHE A 99 14.28 -10.17 -16.92
CA PHE A 99 15.54 -9.48 -17.17
C PHE A 99 16.56 -9.76 -16.09
N THR A 100 17.84 -9.79 -16.48
CA THR A 100 18.95 -9.89 -15.56
C THR A 100 19.70 -8.58 -15.46
N ILE A 101 20.16 -8.21 -14.27
CA ILE A 101 21.01 -7.04 -14.03
C ILE A 101 22.14 -7.42 -13.07
N PRO A 102 23.40 -7.08 -13.39
CA PRO A 102 24.51 -7.20 -12.46
C PRO A 102 24.48 -6.07 -11.42
N PHE A 103 24.50 -6.43 -10.14
CA PHE A 103 24.64 -5.49 -9.03
C PHE A 103 25.96 -5.69 -8.30
N ALA A 104 26.58 -4.59 -7.88
CA ALA A 104 27.68 -4.65 -6.94
C ALA A 104 27.16 -5.12 -5.57
N LEU A 105 27.87 -6.06 -4.95
CA LEU A 105 27.56 -6.51 -3.60
C LEU A 105 27.87 -5.37 -2.62
N GLN A 106 26.94 -5.17 -1.69
CA GLN A 106 27.13 -4.20 -0.62
C GLN A 106 28.23 -4.68 0.33
N THR A 107 29.26 -3.86 0.52
CA THR A 107 30.40 -4.15 1.43
C THR A 107 30.20 -3.60 2.83
N GLU A 108 29.32 -2.63 3.01
CA GLU A 108 28.98 -2.08 4.31
C GLU A 108 27.89 -2.93 4.98
N PRO A 109 28.02 -3.26 6.28
CA PRO A 109 26.96 -3.95 6.98
C PRO A 109 25.70 -3.09 6.92
N LEU A 110 24.62 -3.64 6.36
CA LEU A 110 23.29 -3.13 6.68
C LEU A 110 23.22 -3.07 8.20
N VAL A 111 22.87 -1.90 8.75
CA VAL A 111 22.26 -1.86 10.07
C VAL A 111 21.13 -2.87 9.97
N ALA A 112 21.30 -4.03 10.59
CA ALA A 112 20.31 -5.10 10.51
C ALA A 112 18.99 -4.42 10.81
N ASP A 113 18.04 -4.51 9.88
CA ASP A 113 16.68 -4.13 10.17
C ASP A 113 16.36 -4.90 11.45
N SER A 114 16.29 -4.19 12.60
CA SER A 114 16.13 -4.79 13.92
C SER A 114 14.81 -5.57 14.04
N CYS A 115 14.02 -5.56 12.96
CA CYS A 115 12.80 -6.30 12.72
C CYS A 115 12.97 -7.76 12.28
N LEU A 116 14.18 -8.29 12.02
CA LEU A 116 14.38 -9.72 11.73
C LEU A 116 13.96 -10.64 12.91
N GLU A 117 13.69 -10.07 14.08
CA GLU A 117 13.35 -10.78 15.31
C GLU A 117 11.85 -10.71 15.69
N ASP A 118 11.00 -10.01 14.92
CA ASP A 118 9.66 -9.62 15.38
C ASP A 118 8.68 -10.79 15.57
N LEU A 119 8.83 -11.88 14.80
CA LEU A 119 7.92 -13.04 14.84
C LEU A 119 8.63 -14.37 15.13
N MET A 120 9.87 -14.35 15.61
CA MET A 120 10.59 -15.57 15.95
C MET A 120 9.79 -16.47 16.89
N GLY A 121 9.62 -17.73 16.49
CA GLY A 121 8.90 -18.74 17.27
C GLY A 121 7.38 -18.62 17.24
N ARG A 122 6.81 -17.65 16.51
CA ARG A 122 5.37 -17.54 16.32
C ARG A 122 4.87 -18.53 15.27
N ARG A 123 3.62 -18.97 15.43
CA ARG A 123 2.95 -19.93 14.55
C ARG A 123 1.78 -19.24 13.86
N GLY A 124 1.89 -19.04 12.55
CA GLY A 124 0.83 -18.46 11.71
C GLY A 124 0.07 -19.52 10.92
N LEU A 125 -1.23 -19.32 10.71
CA LEU A 125 -2.02 -20.07 9.73
C LEU A 125 -2.41 -19.15 8.57
N ILE A 126 -2.19 -19.59 7.34
CA ILE A 126 -2.60 -18.87 6.12
C ILE A 126 -3.81 -19.61 5.52
N ILE A 127 -4.89 -18.88 5.27
CA ILE A 127 -6.12 -19.42 4.67
C ILE A 127 -6.45 -18.53 3.46
N ASP A 128 -6.19 -19.02 2.24
CA ASP A 128 -6.43 -18.29 0.99
C ASP A 128 -6.58 -19.34 -0.12
N ASP A 129 -7.58 -19.22 -1.01
CA ASP A 129 -7.80 -20.24 -2.05
C ASP A 129 -6.78 -20.15 -3.21
N ASN A 130 -6.14 -19.00 -3.36
CA ASN A 130 -5.10 -18.77 -4.36
C ASN A 130 -3.71 -19.22 -3.83
N ALA A 131 -3.10 -20.18 -4.54
CA ALA A 131 -1.81 -20.76 -4.18
C ALA A 131 -0.64 -19.76 -4.22
N THR A 132 -0.67 -18.80 -5.14
CA THR A 132 0.34 -17.75 -5.31
C THR A 132 0.29 -16.77 -4.13
N ASN A 133 -0.91 -16.37 -3.69
CA ASN A 133 -1.07 -15.57 -2.47
C ASN A 133 -0.52 -16.30 -1.24
N ARG A 134 -0.83 -17.60 -1.09
CA ARG A 134 -0.30 -18.42 0.01
C ARG A 134 1.24 -18.47 -0.02
N LEU A 135 1.84 -18.62 -1.19
CA LEU A 135 3.29 -18.64 -1.36
C LEU A 135 3.92 -17.31 -0.92
N ILE A 136 3.40 -16.18 -1.42
CA ILE A 136 3.89 -14.83 -1.11
C ILE A 136 3.84 -14.57 0.40
N VAL A 137 2.68 -14.81 1.03
CA VAL A 137 2.52 -14.58 2.48
C VAL A 137 3.44 -15.50 3.28
N ARG A 138 3.58 -16.77 2.88
CA ARG A 138 4.49 -17.71 3.53
C ARG A 138 5.95 -17.26 3.47
N GLU A 139 6.41 -16.74 2.34
CA GLU A 139 7.78 -16.22 2.20
C GLU A 139 8.01 -14.99 3.08
N MET A 140 7.04 -14.07 3.14
CA MET A 140 7.10 -12.92 4.05
C MET A 140 7.23 -13.36 5.51
N LEU A 141 6.37 -14.30 5.96
CA LEU A 141 6.37 -14.83 7.32
C LEU A 141 7.67 -15.58 7.66
N THR A 142 8.16 -16.41 6.74
CA THR A 142 9.42 -17.16 6.90
C THR A 142 10.59 -16.19 7.04
N GLY A 143 10.61 -15.12 6.24
CA GLY A 143 11.62 -14.06 6.33
C GLY A 143 11.59 -13.25 7.63
N TRP A 144 10.58 -13.43 8.48
CA TRP A 144 10.49 -12.83 9.82
C TRP A 144 10.64 -13.86 10.96
N GLY A 145 11.01 -15.10 10.63
CA GLY A 145 11.24 -16.18 11.60
C GLY A 145 9.97 -16.84 12.15
N ALA A 146 8.80 -16.57 11.57
CA ALA A 146 7.57 -17.27 11.92
C ALA A 146 7.53 -18.66 11.25
N THR A 147 6.93 -19.63 11.93
CA THR A 147 6.53 -20.89 11.31
C THR A 147 5.11 -20.74 10.80
N SER A 148 4.82 -21.23 9.58
CA SER A 148 3.49 -21.06 9.00
C SER A 148 2.99 -22.33 8.33
N THR A 149 1.71 -22.64 8.56
CA THR A 149 0.94 -23.64 7.81
C THR A 149 0.01 -22.91 6.85
N SER A 150 -0.30 -23.48 5.69
CA SER A 150 -1.21 -22.88 4.72
C SER A 150 -2.26 -23.88 4.24
N VAL A 151 -3.51 -23.45 4.13
CA VAL A 151 -4.66 -24.22 3.61
C VAL A 151 -5.43 -23.39 2.59
N ASP A 152 -6.23 -24.04 1.75
CA ASP A 152 -6.88 -23.43 0.58
C ASP A 152 -8.36 -23.07 0.78
N ASN A 153 -8.94 -23.28 1.96
CA ASN A 153 -10.34 -22.94 2.22
C ASN A 153 -10.65 -22.75 3.71
N GLY A 154 -11.73 -22.01 3.99
CA GLY A 154 -12.23 -21.72 5.34
C GLY A 154 -12.41 -22.96 6.23
N PRO A 155 -13.18 -23.99 5.80
CA PRO A 155 -13.38 -25.21 6.60
C PRO A 155 -12.09 -25.90 7.01
N SER A 156 -11.13 -26.05 6.08
CA SER A 156 -9.83 -26.66 6.36
C SER A 156 -9.01 -25.81 7.34
N GLY A 157 -9.15 -24.48 7.29
CA GLY A 157 -8.53 -23.57 8.24
C GLY A 157 -9.09 -23.70 9.65
N ILE A 158 -10.41 -23.84 9.78
CA ILE A 158 -11.07 -24.08 11.07
C ILE A 158 -10.63 -25.42 11.66
N THR A 159 -10.61 -26.49 10.86
CA THR A 159 -10.12 -27.80 11.30
C THR A 159 -8.66 -27.72 11.75
N ALA A 160 -7.78 -27.07 10.98
CA ALA A 160 -6.38 -26.90 11.35
C ALA A 160 -6.21 -26.14 12.67
N LEU A 161 -7.02 -25.12 12.94
CA LEU A 161 -7.01 -24.39 14.21
C LEU A 161 -7.42 -25.28 15.39
N GLN A 162 -8.47 -26.09 15.22
CA GLN A 162 -8.97 -27.00 16.26
C GLN A 162 -7.98 -28.13 16.57
N GLU A 163 -7.37 -28.73 15.53
CA GLU A 163 -6.33 -29.76 15.68
C GLU A 163 -5.08 -29.23 16.38
N ALA A 164 -4.66 -28.02 16.00
CA ALA A 164 -3.54 -27.30 16.61
C ALA A 164 -3.80 -27.04 18.10
N GLN A 165 -5.02 -26.60 18.44
CA GLN A 165 -5.41 -26.40 19.83
C GLN A 165 -5.42 -27.71 20.62
N THR A 166 -6.01 -28.78 20.07
CA THR A 166 -6.07 -30.11 20.71
C THR A 166 -4.67 -30.69 20.94
N SER A 167 -3.73 -30.41 20.03
CA SER A 167 -2.35 -30.85 20.11
C SER A 167 -1.46 -29.96 21.00
N HIS A 168 -2.04 -29.00 21.74
CA HIS A 168 -1.34 -28.01 22.57
C HIS A 168 -0.28 -27.19 21.80
N GLN A 169 -0.49 -27.01 20.51
CA GLN A 169 0.31 -26.14 19.66
C GLN A 169 -0.67 -25.22 18.93
N PRO A 170 -1.23 -24.18 19.57
CA PRO A 170 -2.12 -23.25 18.90
C PRO A 170 -1.37 -22.39 17.89
N TYR A 171 -2.10 -21.81 16.94
CA TYR A 171 -1.58 -20.73 16.10
C TYR A 171 -1.74 -19.39 16.86
N ASP A 172 -0.74 -18.54 16.80
CA ASP A 172 -0.77 -17.20 17.41
C ASP A 172 -1.63 -16.24 16.58
N PHE A 173 -1.63 -16.41 15.25
CA PHE A 173 -2.37 -15.56 14.31
C PHE A 173 -2.80 -16.32 13.06
N VAL A 174 -3.82 -15.79 12.39
CA VAL A 174 -4.35 -16.23 11.11
C VAL A 174 -4.26 -15.09 10.12
N VAL A 175 -3.70 -15.35 8.94
CA VAL A 175 -3.83 -14.50 7.76
C VAL A 175 -4.89 -15.11 6.87
N LEU A 176 -6.01 -14.42 6.73
CA LEU A 176 -7.25 -14.94 6.14
C LEU A 176 -7.64 -14.13 4.91
N ASP A 177 -7.87 -14.80 3.78
CA ASP A 177 -8.45 -14.14 2.62
C ASP A 177 -9.95 -13.86 2.84
N TYR A 178 -10.38 -12.70 2.37
CA TYR A 178 -11.78 -12.32 2.37
C TYR A 178 -12.57 -13.12 1.32
N GLN A 179 -12.04 -13.23 0.10
CA GLN A 179 -12.76 -13.81 -1.03
C GLN A 179 -12.27 -15.22 -1.32
N MET A 180 -12.88 -16.20 -0.66
CA MET A 180 -12.61 -17.62 -0.92
C MET A 180 -13.84 -18.33 -1.44
N SER A 181 -13.62 -19.33 -2.30
CA SER A 181 -14.65 -20.28 -2.71
C SER A 181 -15.14 -21.15 -1.52
N ALA A 182 -16.39 -21.62 -1.61
CA ALA A 182 -17.13 -22.38 -0.57
C ALA A 182 -17.51 -21.60 0.71
N MET A 183 -16.57 -20.94 1.38
CA MET A 183 -16.81 -20.15 2.59
C MET A 183 -15.94 -18.90 2.58
N ASP A 184 -16.56 -17.72 2.61
CA ASP A 184 -15.84 -16.46 2.63
C ASP A 184 -15.10 -16.21 3.95
N GLY A 185 -14.20 -15.23 3.94
CA GLY A 185 -13.37 -14.90 5.09
C GLY A 185 -14.17 -14.39 6.30
N LEU A 186 -15.28 -13.67 6.11
CA LEU A 186 -16.09 -13.19 7.23
C LEU A 186 -16.81 -14.32 7.95
N THR A 187 -17.36 -15.26 7.18
CA THR A 187 -18.00 -16.46 7.69
C THR A 187 -16.97 -17.32 8.42
N THR A 188 -15.79 -17.51 7.82
CA THR A 188 -14.67 -18.24 8.44
C THR A 188 -14.26 -17.59 9.78
N ALA A 189 -14.08 -16.27 9.82
CA ALA A 189 -13.72 -15.56 11.05
C ALA A 189 -14.81 -15.66 12.13
N SER A 190 -16.09 -15.60 11.74
CA SER A 190 -17.24 -15.77 12.63
C SER A 190 -17.25 -17.16 13.27
N GLU A 191 -17.02 -18.23 12.48
CA GLU A 191 -16.93 -19.59 13.01
C GLU A 191 -15.75 -19.78 13.95
N ILE A 192 -14.58 -19.22 13.62
CA ILE A 192 -13.40 -19.23 14.53
C ILE A 192 -13.75 -18.59 15.87
N ARG A 193 -14.53 -17.49 15.86
CA ARG A 193 -14.86 -16.74 17.08
C ARG A 193 -15.99 -17.35 17.90
N LYS A 194 -16.78 -18.27 17.34
CA LYS A 194 -17.75 -19.08 18.09
C LYS A 194 -17.08 -20.09 19.01
N ASP A 195 -15.85 -20.51 18.68
CA ASP A 195 -15.06 -21.40 19.53
C ASP A 195 -14.32 -20.58 20.61
N PRO A 196 -14.69 -20.72 21.90
CA PRO A 196 -14.01 -20.00 22.98
C PRO A 196 -12.52 -20.34 23.06
N GLY A 197 -12.16 -21.54 22.61
CA GLY A 197 -10.80 -22.04 22.54
C GLY A 197 -9.88 -21.28 21.57
N LEU A 198 -10.46 -20.65 20.55
CA LEU A 198 -9.75 -19.91 19.50
C LEU A 198 -9.89 -18.38 19.66
N SER A 199 -10.48 -17.92 20.76
CA SER A 199 -10.75 -16.51 21.02
C SER A 199 -9.49 -15.64 21.11
N SER A 200 -8.36 -16.23 21.49
CA SER A 200 -7.06 -15.56 21.59
C SER A 200 -6.27 -15.55 20.27
N THR A 201 -6.75 -16.20 19.21
CA THR A 201 -6.05 -16.21 17.93
C THR A 201 -6.26 -14.88 17.21
N ALA A 202 -5.19 -14.16 16.90
CA ALA A 202 -5.29 -12.92 16.13
C ALA A 202 -5.76 -13.20 14.69
N ILE A 203 -6.67 -12.40 14.13
CA ILE A 203 -7.14 -12.57 12.75
C ILE A 203 -6.80 -11.31 11.94
N ILE A 204 -5.97 -11.47 10.92
CA ILE A 204 -5.61 -10.46 9.93
C ILE A 204 -6.26 -10.85 8.61
N MET A 205 -7.18 -10.02 8.12
CA MET A 205 -7.89 -10.31 6.87
C MET A 205 -7.29 -9.54 5.68
N LEU A 206 -7.07 -10.24 4.57
CA LEU A 206 -6.62 -9.69 3.29
C LEU A 206 -7.80 -9.57 2.34
N SER A 207 -7.99 -8.44 1.66
CA SER A 207 -9.07 -8.24 0.69
C SER A 207 -8.61 -7.50 -0.57
N SER A 208 -9.21 -7.82 -1.71
CA SER A 208 -8.98 -7.14 -2.99
C SER A 208 -9.83 -5.86 -3.17
N SER A 209 -10.89 -5.66 -2.38
CA SER A 209 -11.75 -4.47 -2.42
C SER A 209 -12.52 -4.26 -1.10
N TYR A 210 -13.04 -3.04 -0.85
CA TYR A 210 -13.88 -2.76 0.33
C TYR A 210 -15.03 -1.79 0.04
N PRO A 211 -16.27 -2.16 0.39
CA PRO A 211 -17.27 -1.23 0.86
C PRO A 211 -17.02 -0.89 2.34
N GLN A 212 -16.96 0.40 2.72
CA GLN A 212 -16.69 0.85 4.10
C GLN A 212 -17.67 0.30 5.16
N THR A 213 -18.85 -0.17 4.75
CA THR A 213 -19.87 -0.75 5.63
C THR A 213 -19.43 -2.06 6.26
N GLU A 214 -18.64 -2.88 5.55
CA GLU A 214 -18.22 -4.22 5.99
C GLU A 214 -17.16 -4.17 7.10
N ILE A 215 -16.27 -3.17 7.11
CA ILE A 215 -15.18 -3.04 8.11
C ILE A 215 -15.73 -2.86 9.54
N MET A 216 -16.84 -2.12 9.69
CA MET A 216 -17.45 -1.89 11.01
C MET A 216 -18.11 -3.14 11.57
N GLU A 217 -18.74 -3.95 10.71
CA GLU A 217 -19.33 -5.23 11.10
C GLU A 217 -18.25 -6.27 11.39
N ALA A 218 -17.18 -6.27 10.60
CA ALA A 218 -16.11 -7.21 10.71
C ALA A 218 -15.22 -7.00 11.97
N ARG A 219 -15.12 -5.75 12.48
CA ARG A 219 -14.56 -5.50 13.83
C ARG A 219 -15.43 -6.07 14.95
N LYS A 220 -16.76 -6.07 14.80
CA LYS A 220 -17.67 -6.71 15.78
C LYS A 220 -17.51 -8.24 15.78
N LEU A 221 -17.09 -8.81 14.65
CA LEU A 221 -16.74 -10.22 14.51
C LEU A 221 -15.35 -10.56 15.08
N GLY A 222 -14.66 -9.63 15.74
CA GLY A 222 -13.37 -9.90 16.38
C GLY A 222 -12.20 -10.06 15.41
N ILE A 223 -12.28 -9.50 14.20
CA ILE A 223 -11.14 -9.40 13.28
C ILE A 223 -10.26 -8.21 13.70
N ASP A 224 -8.96 -8.44 13.83
CA ASP A 224 -8.02 -7.48 14.41
C ASP A 224 -7.58 -6.41 13.42
N HIS A 225 -7.34 -6.80 12.17
CA HIS A 225 -6.87 -5.92 11.10
C HIS A 225 -7.39 -6.34 9.72
N PHE A 226 -7.47 -5.36 8.82
CA PHE A 226 -7.81 -5.53 7.42
C PHE A 226 -6.75 -4.88 6.55
N LEU A 227 -6.27 -5.61 5.54
CA LEU A 227 -5.26 -5.16 4.60
C LEU A 227 -5.74 -5.34 3.16
N TYR A 228 -5.28 -4.45 2.28
CA TYR A 228 -5.56 -4.56 0.85
C TYR A 228 -4.52 -5.43 0.15
N LYS A 229 -4.97 -6.22 -0.83
CA LYS A 229 -4.11 -6.87 -1.82
C LYS A 229 -3.77 -5.85 -2.93
N PRO A 230 -2.51 -5.79 -3.44
CA PRO A 230 -1.36 -6.59 -3.03
C PRO A 230 -0.83 -6.16 -1.67
N VAL A 231 -0.64 -7.15 -0.79
CA VAL A 231 -0.21 -6.88 0.58
C VAL A 231 1.26 -6.46 0.61
N LYS A 232 1.55 -5.35 1.28
CA LYS A 232 2.94 -4.89 1.48
C LYS A 232 3.55 -5.58 2.69
N ARG A 233 4.83 -5.91 2.58
CA ARG A 233 5.60 -6.57 3.65
C ARG A 233 5.47 -5.84 4.99
N ASN A 234 5.73 -4.53 5.02
CA ASN A 234 5.66 -3.75 6.27
C ASN A 234 4.23 -3.67 6.84
N ASP A 235 3.21 -3.46 5.98
CA ASP A 235 1.83 -3.34 6.43
C ASP A 235 1.32 -4.64 7.07
N LEU A 236 1.69 -5.80 6.51
CA LEU A 236 1.37 -7.10 7.08
C LEU A 236 2.08 -7.35 8.40
N ARG A 237 3.38 -7.04 8.48
CA ARG A 237 4.16 -7.16 9.72
C ARG A 237 3.54 -6.33 10.83
N ASP A 238 3.31 -5.05 10.57
CA ASP A 238 2.82 -4.10 11.55
C ASP A 238 1.42 -4.49 12.05
N ALA A 239 0.56 -5.02 11.16
CA ALA A 239 -0.74 -5.58 11.52
C ALA A 239 -0.62 -6.80 12.45
N ILE A 240 0.26 -7.75 12.12
CA ILE A 240 0.48 -8.95 12.95
C ILE A 240 1.05 -8.54 14.32
N CYS A 241 2.12 -7.74 14.35
CA CYS A 241 2.74 -7.28 15.60
C CYS A 241 1.75 -6.51 16.48
N SER A 242 0.93 -5.64 15.88
CA SER A 242 -0.12 -4.92 16.60
C SER A 242 -1.18 -5.86 17.19
N ALA A 243 -1.64 -6.86 16.44
CA ALA A 243 -2.60 -7.84 16.93
C ALA A 243 -2.03 -8.70 18.07
N LEU A 244 -0.80 -9.19 17.92
CA LEU A 244 -0.11 -9.95 18.97
C LEU A 244 0.20 -9.10 20.21
N GLY A 245 0.47 -7.80 20.05
CA GLY A 245 0.64 -6.84 21.13
C GLY A 245 -0.62 -6.68 21.99
N LYS A 246 -1.81 -6.71 21.38
CA LYS A 246 -3.09 -6.71 22.11
C LYS A 246 -3.28 -7.98 22.93
N LEU A 247 -2.82 -9.13 22.45
CA LEU A 247 -2.89 -10.42 23.19
C LEU A 247 -2.03 -10.41 24.46
N ARG A 248 -0.92 -9.67 24.48
CA ARG A 248 -0.12 -9.47 25.71
C ARG A 248 -0.83 -8.63 26.77
N MET A 249 -1.84 -7.84 26.41
CA MET A 249 -2.58 -6.98 27.33
C MET A 249 -3.80 -7.66 27.98
N SER A 250 -4.08 -8.94 27.69
CA SER A 250 -5.26 -9.66 28.21
C SER A 250 -5.02 -10.46 29.51
N GLY A 251 -3.89 -10.26 30.20
CA GLY A 251 -3.72 -10.73 31.59
C GLY A 251 -4.55 -9.88 32.58
N PRO A 252 -4.91 -10.38 33.78
CA PRO A 252 -5.75 -9.64 34.72
C PRO A 252 -5.02 -8.36 35.15
N LYS A 253 -5.51 -7.22 34.67
CA LYS A 253 -4.94 -5.89 34.94
C LYS A 253 -5.23 -5.49 36.40
N PRO A 254 -4.25 -4.97 37.15
CA PRO A 254 -4.55 -4.04 38.23
C PRO A 254 -5.25 -2.83 37.61
N ALA A 255 -6.27 -2.30 38.28
CA ALA A 255 -6.97 -1.10 37.85
C ALA A 255 -5.97 0.06 37.70
N VAL A 256 -5.65 0.41 36.46
CA VAL A 256 -4.90 1.63 36.13
C VAL A 256 -5.92 2.70 35.85
N VAL A 257 -5.91 3.71 36.72
CA VAL A 257 -6.63 4.97 36.62
C VAL A 257 -6.48 5.53 35.22
N THR A 258 -7.60 5.69 34.52
CA THR A 258 -7.69 6.37 33.23
C THR A 258 -7.37 7.85 33.44
N GLY A 259 -6.14 8.25 33.17
CA GLY A 259 -5.85 9.61 32.73
C GLY A 259 -6.37 9.76 31.31
N ALA A 260 -7.38 10.63 31.11
CA ALA A 260 -7.86 11.00 29.79
C ALA A 260 -6.70 11.55 28.92
N PRO A 261 -6.63 11.27 27.61
CA PRO A 261 -5.73 12.00 26.73
C PRO A 261 -6.12 13.48 26.77
N ALA A 262 -5.13 14.36 26.85
CA ALA A 262 -5.35 15.81 26.84
C ALA A 262 -6.27 16.19 25.67
N ALA A 263 -7.29 17.00 25.94
CA ALA A 263 -8.29 17.40 24.96
C ALA A 263 -7.61 18.15 23.80
N GLN A 264 -7.45 17.48 22.66
CA GLN A 264 -6.93 18.07 21.44
C GLN A 264 -7.96 19.06 20.88
N LYS A 265 -7.56 20.31 20.64
CA LYS A 265 -8.44 21.37 20.13
C LYS A 265 -9.02 20.97 18.77
N ALA A 266 -10.33 21.15 18.60
CA ALA A 266 -10.99 20.99 17.30
C ALA A 266 -10.50 22.09 16.34
N LEU A 267 -10.04 21.70 15.15
CA LEU A 267 -9.53 22.63 14.13
C LEU A 267 -10.49 22.68 12.95
N LYS A 268 -10.67 23.84 12.33
CA LYS A 268 -11.35 24.03 11.05
C LYS A 268 -10.33 24.00 9.92
N ILE A 269 -10.45 23.01 9.05
CA ILE A 269 -9.50 22.73 7.98
C ILE A 269 -10.20 22.98 6.65
N LEU A 270 -9.58 23.74 5.76
CA LEU A 270 -10.00 23.86 4.37
C LEU A 270 -9.16 22.91 3.51
N LEU A 271 -9.81 22.02 2.76
CA LEU A 271 -9.17 21.18 1.75
C LEU A 271 -9.57 21.68 0.36
N VAL A 272 -8.58 22.05 -0.44
CA VAL A 272 -8.77 22.47 -1.83
C VAL A 272 -8.14 21.41 -2.72
N GLU A 273 -8.97 20.62 -3.41
CA GLU A 273 -8.57 19.47 -4.20
C GLU A 273 -9.63 19.23 -5.28
N ASP A 274 -9.23 19.07 -6.54
CA ASP A 274 -10.15 18.93 -7.67
C ASP A 274 -10.68 17.51 -7.84
N ASN A 275 -9.91 16.50 -7.43
CA ASN A 275 -10.30 15.11 -7.48
C ASN A 275 -11.21 14.71 -6.31
N GLU A 276 -12.41 14.22 -6.62
CA GLU A 276 -13.41 13.79 -5.63
C GLU A 276 -12.93 12.64 -4.74
N ASP A 277 -12.20 11.66 -5.29
CA ASP A 277 -11.67 10.52 -4.54
C ASP A 277 -10.64 10.97 -3.51
N ASN A 278 -9.78 11.93 -3.87
CA ASN A 278 -8.79 12.52 -2.96
C ASN A 278 -9.47 13.31 -1.82
N ARG A 279 -10.52 14.08 -2.14
CA ARG A 279 -11.34 14.75 -1.12
C ARG A 279 -11.97 13.74 -0.15
N LEU A 280 -12.53 12.66 -0.68
CA LEU A 280 -13.15 11.60 0.12
C LEU A 280 -12.11 10.88 1.00
N LEU A 281 -10.90 10.64 0.49
CA LEU A 281 -9.80 10.04 1.23
C LEU A 281 -9.41 10.88 2.44
N VAL A 282 -9.20 12.19 2.26
CA VAL A 282 -8.82 13.10 3.35
C VAL A 282 -9.94 13.21 4.39
N SER A 283 -11.21 13.27 3.98
CA SER A 283 -12.33 13.24 4.95
C SER A 283 -12.35 11.96 5.78
N THR A 284 -12.02 10.83 5.17
CA THR A 284 -11.95 9.53 5.85
C THR A 284 -10.82 9.51 6.88
N PHE A 285 -9.71 10.20 6.62
CA PHE A 285 -8.62 10.33 7.59
C PHE A 285 -9.04 11.12 8.84
N LEU A 286 -9.89 12.13 8.69
CA LEU A 286 -10.30 13.06 9.75
C LEU A 286 -11.61 12.68 10.46
N LYS A 287 -12.40 11.73 9.95
CA LYS A 287 -13.73 11.35 10.47
C LYS A 287 -13.80 10.99 11.97
N ASN A 288 -12.72 10.45 12.54
CA ASN A 288 -12.64 10.08 13.97
C ASN A 288 -11.75 11.04 14.78
N THR A 289 -11.61 12.28 14.31
CA THR A 289 -10.86 13.35 14.98
C THR A 289 -11.83 14.47 15.34
N PRO A 290 -11.49 15.35 16.29
CA PRO A 290 -12.32 16.51 16.60
C PRO A 290 -12.30 17.59 15.50
N HIS A 291 -11.58 17.40 14.39
CA HIS A 291 -11.40 18.41 13.35
C HIS A 291 -12.62 18.48 12.39
N HIS A 292 -12.91 19.70 11.94
CA HIS A 292 -13.95 20.00 10.96
C HIS A 292 -13.32 20.26 9.60
N LEU A 293 -13.78 19.57 8.57
CA LEU A 293 -13.26 19.69 7.21
C LEU A 293 -14.27 20.40 6.31
N VAL A 294 -13.84 21.46 5.66
CA VAL A 294 -14.54 22.12 4.55
C VAL A 294 -13.78 21.81 3.27
N MET A 295 -14.50 21.58 2.17
CA MET A 295 -13.93 21.17 0.90
C MET A 295 -14.23 22.19 -0.19
N ALA A 296 -13.24 22.40 -1.06
CA ALA A 296 -13.36 23.18 -2.29
C ALA A 296 -12.80 22.37 -3.46
N GLU A 297 -13.44 22.49 -4.62
CA GLU A 297 -13.19 21.67 -5.82
C GLU A 297 -12.17 22.28 -6.81
N ASN A 298 -11.69 23.50 -6.56
CA ASN A 298 -10.61 24.13 -7.33
C ASN A 298 -10.07 25.35 -6.56
N GLY A 299 -8.96 25.92 -7.03
CA GLY A 299 -8.31 27.07 -6.38
C GLY A 299 -9.21 28.28 -6.20
N ALA A 300 -10.06 28.61 -7.18
CA ALA A 300 -10.92 29.80 -7.12
C ALA A 300 -12.02 29.64 -6.06
N VAL A 301 -12.66 28.46 -6.03
CA VAL A 301 -13.63 28.11 -4.97
C VAL A 301 -12.96 28.07 -3.61
N GLY A 302 -11.71 27.58 -3.54
CA GLY A 302 -10.91 27.55 -2.31
C GLY A 302 -10.60 28.94 -1.77
N VAL A 303 -10.21 29.88 -2.64
CA VAL A 303 -9.94 31.28 -2.27
C VAL A 303 -11.22 31.96 -1.75
N GLU A 304 -12.35 31.80 -2.44
CA GLU A 304 -13.62 32.40 -1.99
C GLU A 304 -14.10 31.79 -0.67
N ALA A 305 -13.99 30.46 -0.53
CA ALA A 305 -14.30 29.77 0.73
C ALA A 305 -13.40 30.25 1.87
N PHE A 306 -12.11 30.51 1.61
CA PHE A 306 -11.15 31.03 2.56
C PHE A 306 -11.52 32.43 3.03
N LYS A 307 -11.84 33.35 2.11
CA LYS A 307 -12.25 34.73 2.44
C LYS A 307 -13.56 34.79 3.24
N ALA A 308 -14.46 33.85 3.02
CA ALA A 308 -15.77 33.80 3.66
C ALA A 308 -15.78 33.13 5.05
N GLY A 309 -14.69 32.46 5.44
CA GLY A 309 -14.63 31.66 6.66
C GLY A 309 -13.37 31.89 7.48
N ASP A 310 -13.35 31.29 8.67
CA ASP A 310 -12.15 31.23 9.49
C ASP A 310 -11.65 29.78 9.54
N TYR A 311 -10.39 29.58 9.16
CA TYR A 311 -9.74 28.28 9.11
C TYR A 311 -8.45 28.32 9.92
N ASP A 312 -8.17 27.22 10.61
CA ASP A 312 -6.92 27.03 11.35
C ASP A 312 -5.81 26.48 10.45
N MET A 313 -6.17 25.86 9.31
CA MET A 313 -5.22 25.30 8.36
C MET A 313 -5.85 25.09 6.97
N VAL A 314 -5.03 25.15 5.93
CA VAL A 314 -5.41 24.82 4.55
C VAL A 314 -4.52 23.71 3.98
N PHE A 315 -5.13 22.68 3.40
CA PHE A 315 -4.46 21.76 2.49
C PHE A 315 -4.80 22.17 1.06
N MET A 316 -3.78 22.48 0.26
CA MET A 316 -3.93 23.07 -1.06
C MET A 316 -3.30 22.19 -2.12
N ASP A 317 -4.10 21.56 -2.97
CA ASP A 317 -3.59 20.90 -4.16
C ASP A 317 -2.93 21.90 -5.11
N VAL A 318 -1.74 21.55 -5.60
CA VAL A 318 -0.99 22.40 -6.51
C VAL A 318 -1.56 22.35 -7.92
N GLN A 319 -1.93 21.16 -8.40
CA GLN A 319 -2.33 20.95 -9.78
C GLN A 319 -3.84 20.82 -9.89
N MET A 320 -4.52 21.94 -10.12
CA MET A 320 -5.98 21.99 -10.28
C MET A 320 -6.36 22.77 -11.55
N PRO A 321 -7.49 22.44 -12.20
CA PRO A 321 -8.07 23.25 -13.26
C PRO A 321 -8.59 24.59 -12.74
N VAL A 322 -8.84 25.52 -13.66
CA VAL A 322 -9.35 26.89 -13.41
C VAL A 322 -8.35 27.81 -12.69
N MET A 323 -7.89 27.42 -11.51
CA MET A 323 -6.88 28.14 -10.72
C MET A 323 -6.00 27.12 -10.01
N ASP A 324 -4.70 27.18 -10.28
CA ASP A 324 -3.70 26.32 -9.64
C ASP A 324 -3.46 26.71 -8.18
N GLY A 325 -2.94 25.77 -7.39
CA GLY A 325 -2.73 25.98 -5.95
C GLY A 325 -1.71 27.06 -5.62
N TYR A 326 -0.71 27.32 -6.48
CA TYR A 326 0.24 28.40 -6.23
C TYR A 326 -0.42 29.77 -6.41
N THR A 327 -1.24 29.91 -7.43
CA THR A 327 -2.01 31.13 -7.68
C THR A 327 -3.03 31.37 -6.56
N ALA A 328 -3.77 30.32 -6.16
CA ALA A 328 -4.69 30.39 -5.03
C ALA A 328 -3.99 30.79 -3.72
N THR A 329 -2.82 30.20 -3.44
CA THR A 329 -2.01 30.55 -2.25
C THR A 329 -1.59 32.01 -2.26
N ARG A 330 -1.10 32.53 -3.40
CA ARG A 330 -0.72 33.95 -3.53
C ARG A 330 -1.90 34.88 -3.30
N GLU A 331 -3.07 34.56 -3.84
CA GLU A 331 -4.29 35.36 -3.61
C GLU A 331 -4.71 35.35 -2.13
N ILE A 332 -4.66 34.20 -1.47
CA ILE A 332 -4.94 34.09 -0.03
C ILE A 332 -3.97 34.98 0.77
N ARG A 333 -2.66 34.90 0.50
CA ARG A 333 -1.65 35.70 1.21
C ARG A 333 -1.81 37.21 0.99
N GLN A 334 -2.15 37.63 -0.23
CA GLN A 334 -2.42 39.03 -0.53
C GLN A 334 -3.67 39.52 0.22
N TRP A 335 -4.72 38.71 0.27
CA TRP A 335 -5.94 39.05 1.00
C TRP A 335 -5.71 39.12 2.50
N GLU A 336 -5.00 38.16 3.10
CA GLU A 336 -4.63 38.19 4.52
C GLU A 336 -3.86 39.48 4.87
N THR A 337 -2.92 39.88 4.01
CA THR A 337 -2.15 41.12 4.19
C THR A 337 -3.04 42.37 4.09
N ALA A 338 -3.93 42.41 3.09
CA ALA A 338 -4.83 43.54 2.87
C ALA A 338 -5.83 43.73 4.02
N GLU A 339 -6.33 42.62 4.58
CA GLU A 339 -7.27 42.62 5.70
C GLU A 339 -6.58 42.64 7.08
N GLY A 340 -5.24 42.65 7.12
CA GLY A 340 -4.47 42.63 8.37
C GLY A 340 -4.68 41.37 9.21
N ARG A 341 -5.00 40.24 8.57
CA ARG A 341 -5.20 38.94 9.23
C ARG A 341 -3.87 38.19 9.41
N PRO A 342 -3.71 37.40 10.49
CA PRO A 342 -2.56 36.52 10.62
C PRO A 342 -2.56 35.45 9.53
N ALA A 343 -1.36 35.08 9.06
CA ALA A 343 -1.20 34.07 8.02
C ALA A 343 -1.63 32.68 8.54
N VAL A 344 -2.65 32.10 7.93
CA VAL A 344 -3.08 30.72 8.22
C VAL A 344 -2.08 29.74 7.61
N PRO A 345 -1.69 28.65 8.30
CA PRO A 345 -0.84 27.62 7.71
C PRO A 345 -1.44 27.00 6.45
N ILE A 346 -0.71 27.06 5.33
CA ILE A 346 -1.08 26.44 4.05
C ILE A 346 -0.06 25.36 3.71
N ILE A 347 -0.51 24.11 3.57
CA ILE A 347 0.31 22.97 3.19
C ILE A 347 -0.03 22.55 1.76
N ALA A 348 0.97 22.62 0.87
CA ALA A 348 0.82 22.21 -0.51
C ALA A 348 0.70 20.68 -0.64
N LEU A 349 -0.19 20.19 -1.50
CA LEU A 349 -0.29 18.79 -1.87
C LEU A 349 0.32 18.63 -3.27
N THR A 350 1.47 17.96 -3.37
CA THR A 350 2.26 17.88 -4.62
C THR A 350 2.34 16.44 -5.15
N ALA A 351 2.43 16.25 -6.46
CA ALA A 351 2.64 14.91 -7.05
C ALA A 351 4.08 14.39 -6.89
N HIS A 352 5.05 15.29 -6.71
CA HIS A 352 6.48 14.96 -6.63
C HIS A 352 7.16 15.55 -5.39
N ALA A 353 8.21 14.87 -4.94
CA ALA A 353 9.06 15.26 -3.80
C ALA A 353 10.35 15.99 -4.25
N LEU A 354 10.36 16.55 -5.46
CA LEU A 354 11.55 17.20 -6.01
C LEU A 354 11.77 18.53 -5.29
N LYS A 355 13.04 18.85 -4.98
CA LYS A 355 13.43 20.11 -4.31
C LYS A 355 12.90 21.36 -5.02
N GLU A 356 12.74 21.29 -6.34
CA GLU A 356 12.22 22.40 -7.16
C GLU A 356 10.74 22.68 -6.91
N ASP A 357 9.93 21.66 -6.62
CA ASP A 357 8.50 21.83 -6.32
C ASP A 357 8.31 22.34 -4.89
N GLU A 358 9.13 21.89 -3.95
CA GLU A 358 9.19 22.42 -2.59
C GLU A 358 9.52 23.93 -2.59
N GLN A 359 10.54 24.35 -3.35
CA GLN A 359 10.89 25.77 -3.46
C GLN A 359 9.74 26.60 -4.04
N LYS A 360 9.07 26.12 -5.10
CA LYS A 360 7.91 26.81 -5.70
C LYS A 360 6.75 26.95 -4.72
N SER A 361 6.50 25.93 -3.88
CA SER A 361 5.49 26.01 -2.81
C SER A 361 5.84 27.10 -1.80
N PHE A 362 7.09 27.16 -1.34
CA PHE A 362 7.53 28.21 -0.41
C PHE A 362 7.47 29.61 -1.04
N ASP A 363 7.91 29.76 -2.30
CA ASP A 363 7.87 31.03 -3.03
C ASP A 363 6.43 31.54 -3.24
N ALA A 364 5.46 30.62 -3.35
CA ALA A 364 4.04 30.96 -3.42
C ALA A 364 3.43 31.37 -2.06
N GLY A 365 4.11 31.07 -0.95
CA GLY A 365 3.68 31.40 0.40
C GLY A 365 3.12 30.22 1.22
N CYS A 366 3.37 28.96 0.80
CA CYS A 366 3.05 27.79 1.60
C CYS A 366 4.01 27.64 2.78
N ASN A 367 3.54 27.03 3.87
CA ASN A 367 4.32 26.75 5.07
C ASN A 367 5.03 25.39 5.00
N GLY A 368 4.54 24.49 4.16
CA GLY A 368 5.11 23.17 3.95
C GLY A 368 4.44 22.46 2.78
N HIS A 369 4.84 21.21 2.55
CA HIS A 369 4.27 20.39 1.47
C HIS A 369 4.11 18.93 1.90
N LEU A 370 3.17 18.24 1.28
CA LEU A 370 2.92 16.80 1.40
C LEU A 370 2.84 16.18 0.01
N THR A 371 3.62 15.13 -0.19
CA THR A 371 3.64 14.38 -1.45
C THR A 371 2.43 13.44 -1.54
N LYS A 372 1.70 13.53 -2.65
CA LYS A 372 0.67 12.56 -3.05
C LYS A 372 1.33 11.23 -3.45
N PRO A 373 0.72 10.06 -3.13
CA PRO A 373 -0.54 9.91 -2.42
C PRO A 373 -0.42 10.24 -0.93
N ILE A 374 -1.39 10.99 -0.40
CA ILE A 374 -1.40 11.48 0.98
C ILE A 374 -1.57 10.29 1.94
N LYS A 375 -0.63 10.15 2.89
CA LYS A 375 -0.73 9.15 3.97
C LYS A 375 -1.38 9.78 5.20
N LYS A 376 -2.30 9.03 5.84
CA LYS A 376 -2.98 9.48 7.08
C LYS A 376 -2.01 9.95 8.16
N THR A 377 -0.94 9.21 8.40
CA THR A 377 0.06 9.56 9.43
C THR A 377 0.74 10.89 9.15
N LYS A 378 1.13 11.14 7.89
CA LYS A 378 1.73 12.42 7.47
C LYS A 378 0.74 13.58 7.57
N LEU A 379 -0.52 13.36 7.19
CA LEU A 379 -1.55 14.39 7.30
C LEU A 379 -1.83 14.79 8.76
N LEU A 380 -1.94 13.80 9.67
CA LEU A 380 -2.12 14.06 11.09
C LEU A 380 -0.86 14.67 11.74
N ALA A 381 0.33 14.28 11.30
CA ALA A 381 1.58 14.88 11.75
C ALA A 381 1.67 16.36 11.32
N ALA A 382 1.32 16.69 10.07
CA ALA A 382 1.28 18.06 9.60
C ALA A 382 0.25 18.91 10.39
N LEU A 383 -0.91 18.34 10.71
CA LEU A 383 -1.86 19.03 11.60
C LEU A 383 -1.22 19.33 12.96
N ALA A 384 -0.61 18.34 13.60
CA ALA A 384 0.03 18.55 14.90
C ALA A 384 1.21 19.55 14.85
N GLU A 385 2.01 19.52 13.78
CA GLU A 385 3.21 20.37 13.63
C GLU A 385 2.87 21.83 13.37
N TYR A 386 1.91 22.11 12.47
CA TYR A 386 1.63 23.47 12.01
C TYR A 386 0.49 24.17 12.77
N THR A 387 -0.16 23.48 13.71
CA THR A 387 -1.26 24.05 14.53
C THR A 387 -1.08 23.86 16.04
N ALA A 388 0.07 23.34 16.47
CA ALA A 388 0.47 23.39 17.89
C ALA A 388 0.83 24.84 18.25
N ASP A 389 0.27 25.31 19.38
CA ASP A 389 0.53 26.65 19.94
C ASP A 389 2.02 26.90 20.23
#